data_AF-A0A1G2XIT0-F1
#
_entry.id   AF-A0A1G2XIT0-F1
#
_cell.length_a   1.000
_cell.length_b   1.000
_cell.length_c   1.000
_cell.angle_alpha   90.00
_cell.angle_beta   90.00
_cell.angle_gamma   90.00
#
_symmetry.space_group_name_H-M   'P 1'
#
loop_
_entity.id
_entity.type
_entity.pdbx_description
1 polymer ?
#
loop_
_entity_poly.entity_id
_entity_poly.type
_entity_poly.pdbx_seq_one_letter_code
_entity_poly.pdbx_strand_id
1 'polypeptide(L)' 'MKSISKITIPKRITEGEELIVLRRQEYEQLLKRLTEVKDALTKIRKGEKELREGRTRVIKSLADLRS' A
#
# COMPACT_ATOMS: atom_id res chain seq x y z
N MET A 1 -16.39 2.81 -4.42
CA MET A 1 -15.51 3.17 -3.28
C MET A 1 -16.39 3.48 -2.08
N LYS A 2 -16.13 2.86 -0.91
CA LYS A 2 -16.88 3.19 0.31
C LYS A 2 -16.49 4.61 0.74
N SER A 3 -17.48 5.47 0.99
CA SER A 3 -17.23 6.83 1.46
C SER A 3 -16.64 6.79 2.87
N ILE A 4 -15.54 7.51 3.09
CA ILE A 4 -14.90 7.64 4.40
C ILE A 4 -15.61 8.76 5.15
N SER A 5 -16.19 8.44 6.30
CA SER A 5 -16.84 9.42 7.16
C SER A 5 -15.79 10.14 7.99
N LYS A 6 -15.45 11.38 7.66
CA LYS A 6 -14.48 12.18 8.41
C LYS A 6 -15.10 13.42 9.04
N ILE A 7 -14.62 13.79 10.23
CA ILE A 7 -14.92 15.05 10.90
C ILE A 7 -13.61 15.84 11.02
N THR A 8 -13.63 17.15 10.77
CA THR A 8 -12.47 18.02 10.92
C THR A 8 -12.52 18.75 12.26
N ILE A 9 -11.40 18.82 12.97
CA ILE A 9 -11.26 19.65 14.18
C ILE A 9 -10.64 20.98 13.75
N PRO A 10 -11.32 22.13 13.99
CA PRO A 10 -10.82 23.43 13.57
C PRO A 10 -9.51 23.83 14.27
N LYS A 11 -8.62 24.48 13.50
CA LYS A 11 -7.32 25.03 13.95
C LYS A 11 -7.37 25.87 15.23
N ARG A 12 -8.49 26.56 15.47
CA ARG A 12 -8.71 27.40 16.66
C ARG A 12 -8.69 26.59 17.96
N ILE A 13 -8.91 25.27 17.90
CA ILE A 13 -9.01 24.35 19.04
C ILE A 13 -7.70 23.56 19.22
N THR A 14 -6.89 23.48 18.18
CA THR A 14 -5.76 22.55 18.02
C THR A 14 -4.43 23.29 17.85
N GLU A 15 -4.28 24.44 18.50
CA GLU A 15 -3.04 25.25 18.51
C GLU A 15 -2.47 25.54 17.11
N GLY A 16 -3.35 25.67 16.09
CA GLY A 16 -2.97 25.98 14.71
C GLY A 16 -2.96 24.79 13.75
N GLU A 17 -3.05 23.55 14.23
CA GLU A 17 -3.06 22.35 13.38
C GLU A 17 -4.46 22.00 12.87
N GLU A 18 -4.60 21.50 11.64
CA GLU A 18 -5.87 20.98 11.16
C GLU A 18 -5.92 19.47 11.35
N LEU A 19 -6.77 19.01 12.26
CA LEU A 19 -6.88 17.57 12.56
C LEU A 19 -8.11 16.96 11.92
N ILE A 20 -8.01 15.68 11.57
CA ILE A 20 -9.10 14.88 11.01
C ILE A 20 -9.37 13.70 11.93
N VAL A 21 -10.63 13.51 12.30
CA VAL A 21 -11.10 12.34 13.04
C VAL A 21 -11.67 11.34 12.05
N LEU A 22 -11.17 10.11 12.13
CA LEU A 22 -11.63 8.95 11.38
C LEU A 22 -12.11 7.88 12.35
N ARG A 23 -13.02 7.03 11.91
CA ARG A 23 -13.30 5.81 12.67
C ARG A 23 -12.05 4.94 12.67
N ARG A 24 -11.75 4.32 13.81
CA ARG A 24 -10.59 3.42 13.96
C ARG A 24 -10.50 2.38 12.85
N GLN A 25 -11.61 1.71 12.53
CA GLN A 25 -11.67 0.69 11.49
C GLN A 25 -11.31 1.26 10.10
N GLU A 26 -11.73 2.47 9.79
CA GLU A 26 -11.40 3.13 8.50
C GLU A 26 -9.92 3.47 8.44
N TYR A 27 -9.35 3.98 9.55
CA TYR A 27 -7.92 4.25 9.65
C TYR A 27 -7.07 2.98 9.49
N GLU A 28 -7.43 1.89 10.17
CA GLU A 28 -6.73 0.61 10.06
C GLU A 28 -6.81 0.03 8.64
N GLN A 29 -7.96 0.17 7.96
CA GLN A 29 -8.10 -0.23 6.56
C GLN A 29 -7.23 0.59 5.61
N LEU A 30 -7.13 1.92 5.83
CA LEU A 30 -6.25 2.79 5.06
C LEU A 30 -4.77 2.40 5.26
N LEU A 31 -4.35 2.15 6.50
CA LEU A 31 -3.00 1.70 6.81
C LEU A 31 -2.69 0.36 6.12
N LYS A 32 -3.59 -0.62 6.23
CA LYS A 32 -3.42 -1.92 5.57
C LYS A 32 -3.25 -1.75 4.07
N ARG A 33 -4.13 -0.98 3.43
CA ARG A 33 -4.07 -0.72 1.99
C ARG A 33 -2.78 -0.01 1.59
N LEU A 34 -2.32 0.96 2.38
CA LEU A 34 -1.05 1.64 2.12
C LEU A 34 0.13 0.66 2.16
N THR A 35 0.15 -0.25 3.14
CA THR A 35 1.17 -1.30 3.25
C THR A 35 1.13 -2.24 2.04
N GLU A 36 -0.05 -2.68 1.64
CA GLU A 36 -0.23 -3.55 0.46
C GLU A 36 0.23 -2.88 -0.83
N VAL A 37 -0.09 -1.59 -1.02
CA VAL A 37 0.36 -0.83 -2.19
C VAL A 37 1.88 -0.66 -2.19
N LYS A 38 2.49 -0.35 -1.04
CA LYS A 38 3.95 -0.23 -0.91
C LYS A 38 4.66 -1.54 -1.23
N ASP A 39 4.14 -2.66 -0.71
CA ASP A 39 4.67 -3.98 -0.99
C ASP A 39 4.54 -4.35 -2.48
N ALA A 40 3.37 -4.11 -3.09
CA ALA A 40 3.15 -4.34 -4.51
C ALA A 40 4.12 -3.53 -5.38
N LEU A 41 4.28 -2.23 -5.11
CA LEU A 41 5.22 -1.38 -5.84
C LEU A 41 6.67 -1.83 -5.67
N THR A 42 7.04 -2.30 -4.48
CA THR A 42 8.38 -2.84 -4.21
C THR A 42 8.64 -4.10 -5.04
N LYS A 43 7.68 -5.03 -5.08
CA LYS A 43 7.75 -6.26 -5.86
C LYS A 43 7.83 -5.98 -7.36
N ILE A 44 7.00 -5.05 -7.86
CA ILE A 44 7.03 -4.64 -9.28
C ILE A 44 8.40 -4.07 -9.63
N ARG A 45 8.89 -3.08 -8.86
CA ARG A 45 10.19 -2.45 -9.10
C ARG A 45 11.34 -3.46 -9.08
N LYS A 46 11.32 -4.40 -8.14
CA LYS A 46 12.32 -5.47 -8.07
C LYS A 46 12.22 -6.39 -9.29
N GLY A 47 11.02 -6.84 -9.64
CA GLY A 47 10.78 -7.71 -10.80
C GLY A 47 11.19 -7.06 -12.12
N GLU A 48 10.86 -5.78 -12.34
CA GLU A 48 11.29 -5.02 -13.52
C GLU A 48 12.81 -4.92 -13.63
N LYS A 49 13.49 -4.68 -12.50
CA LYS A 49 14.96 -4.64 -12.45
C LYS A 49 15.55 -6.00 -12.81
N GLU A 50 15.09 -7.07 -12.17
CA GLU A 50 15.60 -8.42 -12.40
C GLU A 50 15.32 -8.90 -13.84
N LEU A 51 14.16 -8.55 -14.41
CA LEU A 51 13.82 -8.84 -15.79
C LEU A 51 14.77 -8.14 -16.75
N ARG A 52 15.01 -6.83 -16.56
CA ARG A 52 15.90 -6.02 -17.40
C ARG A 52 17.34 -6.52 -17.37
N GLU A 53 17.80 -6.97 -16.21
CA GLU A 53 19.14 -7.51 -16.01
C GLU A 53 19.27 -8.99 -16.42
N GLY A 54 18.20 -9.61 -16.95
CA GLY A 54 18.21 -11.02 -17.36
C GLY A 54 18.32 -12.01 -16.20
N ARG A 55 18.04 -11.57 -14.96
CA ARG A 55 18.14 -12.37 -13.73
C ARG A 55 16.84 -13.13 -13.40
N THR A 56 15.95 -13.29 -14.38
CA THR A 56 14.66 -13.99 -14.23
C THR A 56 14.71 -15.39 -14.83
N ARG A 57 14.02 -16.35 -14.21
CA ARG A 57 13.83 -17.71 -14.75
C ARG A 57 12.53 -17.75 -15.56
N VAL A 58 12.57 -18.34 -16.74
CA VAL A 58 11.35 -18.67 -17.50
C VAL A 58 10.79 -19.97 -16.96
N ILE A 59 9.60 -19.91 -16.38
CA ILE A 59 8.88 -21.05 -15.80
C ILE A 59 7.65 -21.28 -16.68
N LYS A 60 7.52 -22.48 -17.26
CA LYS A 60 6.38 -22.84 -18.12
C LYS A 60 5.30 -23.61 -17.36
N SER A 61 5.68 -24.23 -16.24
CA SER A 61 4.78 -24.97 -15.37
C SER A 61 5.18 -24.82 -13.90
N LEU A 62 4.23 -25.06 -12.98
CA LEU A 62 4.54 -25.07 -11.54
C LEU A 62 5.53 -26.17 -11.13
N ALA A 63 5.69 -27.23 -11.94
CA ALA A 63 6.68 -28.28 -11.68
C ALA A 63 8.12 -27.76 -11.83
N ASP A 64 8.34 -26.81 -12.74
CA ASP A 64 9.67 -26.23 -13.02
C ASP A 64 10.21 -25.35 -11.87
N LEU A 65 9.36 -25.03 -10.87
CA LEU A 65 9.75 -24.29 -9.67
C LEU A 65 10.47 -25.15 -8.62
N ARG A 66 10.32 -26.48 -8.68
CA ARG A 66 10.88 -27.41 -7.68
C ARG A 66 12.26 -27.97 -8.05
N SER A 67 12.70 -27.73 -9.28
CA SER A 67 14.04 -28.05 -9.81
C SER A 67 14.98 -26.85 -9.71
#